data_AF-Q8CJJ0-F1
#
_entry.id   AF-Q8CJJ0-F1
#
_cell.length_a   1.000
_cell.length_b   1.000
_cell.length_c   1.000
_cell.angle_alpha   90.00
_cell.angle_beta   90.00
_cell.angle_gamma   90.00
#
_symmetry.space_group_name_H-M   'P 1'
#
loop_
_entity.id
_entity.type
_entity.pdbx_description
1 polymer ?
#
loop_
_entity_poly.entity_id
_entity_poly.type
_entity_poly.pdbx_seq_one_letter_code
_entity_poly.pdbx_strand_id
1 'polypeptide(L)' 'MLPRLERYLLQDFPFIHLIIGGFGNTAFLVGSVCFLFPSLERIALWLFVLGSLGMFVGSLGEVFVRHARKSRRRTQS' A
#
# COMPACT_ATOMS: atom_id res chain seq x y z
N MET A 1 28.87 -4.55 -2.52
CA MET A 1 28.23 -4.33 -1.20
C MET A 1 26.71 -4.09 -1.24
N LEU A 2 26.01 -4.33 -2.36
CA LEU A 2 24.55 -4.14 -2.49
C LEU A 2 23.62 -5.34 -2.19
N PRO A 3 24.05 -6.60 -1.97
CA PRO A 3 23.11 -7.73 -1.84
C PRO A 3 22.40 -7.86 -0.49
N ARG A 4 22.78 -7.06 0.54
CA ARG A 4 22.11 -7.04 1.85
C ARG A 4 20.86 -6.15 1.86
N LEU A 5 20.92 -5.00 1.17
CA LEU A 5 19.80 -4.06 1.12
C LEU A 5 18.62 -4.63 0.32
N GLU A 6 18.92 -5.36 -0.76
CA GLU A 6 17.90 -6.01 -1.59
C GLU A 6 17.13 -7.07 -0.79
N ARG A 7 17.81 -7.80 0.11
CA ARG A 7 17.19 -8.84 0.94
C ARG A 7 16.31 -8.25 2.04
N TYR A 8 16.75 -7.18 2.68
CA TYR A 8 15.94 -6.41 3.63
C TYR A 8 14.71 -5.80 2.96
N LEU A 9 14.87 -5.15 1.82
CA LEU A 9 13.75 -4.60 1.06
C LEU A 9 12.77 -5.69 0.66
N LEU A 10 13.21 -6.86 0.17
CA LEU A 10 12.31 -7.93 -0.25
C LEU A 10 11.58 -8.65 0.90
N GLN A 11 12.16 -8.66 2.10
CA GLN A 11 11.59 -9.33 3.28
C GLN A 11 10.69 -8.40 4.11
N ASP A 12 11.00 -7.11 4.18
CA ASP A 12 10.17 -6.10 4.88
C ASP A 12 9.10 -5.45 3.98
N PHE A 13 9.27 -5.45 2.65
CA PHE A 13 8.26 -4.95 1.71
C PHE A 13 6.85 -5.51 1.94
N PRO A 14 6.67 -6.85 2.08
CA PRO A 14 5.33 -7.39 2.24
C PRO A 14 4.65 -6.89 3.52
N PHE A 15 5.42 -6.60 4.58
CA PHE A 15 4.86 -6.09 5.83
C PHE A 15 4.46 -4.61 5.72
N ILE A 16 5.32 -3.79 5.11
CA ILE A 16 5.03 -2.37 4.85
C ILE A 16 3.84 -2.23 3.91
N HIS A 17 3.78 -3.04 2.85
CA HIS A 17 2.63 -3.09 1.93
C HIS A 17 1.34 -3.48 2.66
N LEU A 18 1.38 -4.50 3.51
CA LEU A 18 0.21 -4.96 4.28
C LEU A 18 -0.28 -3.88 5.25
N ILE A 19 0.62 -3.20 5.95
CA ILE A 19 0.26 -2.12 6.89
C ILE A 19 -0.30 -0.92 6.14
N ILE A 20 0.35 -0.47 5.06
CA ILE A 20 -0.11 0.70 4.28
C ILE A 20 -1.45 0.39 3.59
N GLY A 21 -1.59 -0.79 2.99
CA GLY A 21 -2.85 -1.21 2.36
C GLY A 21 -3.97 -1.42 3.38
N GLY A 22 -3.66 -2.03 4.54
CA GLY A 22 -4.62 -2.22 5.63
C GLY A 22 -5.08 -0.90 6.26
N PHE A 23 -4.14 0.03 6.47
CA PHE A 23 -4.45 1.39 6.92
C PHE A 23 -5.32 2.13 5.91
N GLY A 24 -4.96 2.05 4.61
CA GLY A 24 -5.72 2.65 3.53
C GLY A 24 -7.16 2.13 3.44
N ASN A 25 -7.34 0.81 3.53
CA ASN A 25 -8.66 0.16 3.57
C ASN A 25 -9.49 0.56 4.79
N THR A 26 -8.87 0.65 5.96
CA THR A 26 -9.57 1.04 7.19
C THR A 26 -10.00 2.51 7.11
N ALA A 27 -9.10 3.40 6.67
CA ALA A 27 -9.40 4.81 6.49
C ALA A 27 -10.51 5.03 5.45
N PHE A 28 -10.50 4.25 4.36
CA PHE A 28 -11.54 4.30 3.34
C PHE A 28 -12.90 3.84 3.89
N LEU A 29 -12.96 2.73 4.61
CA LEU A 29 -14.18 2.23 5.24
C LEU A 29 -14.75 3.25 6.23
N VAL A 30 -13.91 3.80 7.11
CA VAL A 30 -14.33 4.82 8.08
C VAL A 30 -14.78 6.10 7.36
N GLY A 31 -14.05 6.53 6.32
CA GLY A 31 -14.43 7.66 5.47
C GLY A 31 -15.79 7.47 4.81
N SER A 32 -16.08 6.28 4.28
CA SER A 32 -17.39 5.95 3.70
C SER A 32 -18.53 6.04 4.72
N VAL A 33 -18.30 5.59 5.96
CA VAL A 33 -19.29 5.71 7.04
C VAL A 33 -19.47 7.18 7.45
N CYS A 34 -18.38 7.95 7.57
CA CYS A 34 -18.45 9.38 7.86
C CYS A 34 -19.19 10.18 6.77
N PHE A 35 -19.16 9.72 5.51
CA PHE A 35 -19.85 10.35 4.38
C PHE A 35 -21.39 10.34 4.54
N LEU A 36 -21.94 9.46 5.39
CA LEU A 36 -23.38 9.41 5.69
C LEU A 36 -23.85 10.58 6.58
N PHE A 37 -22.91 11.32 7.19
CA PHE A 37 -23.22 12.40 8.12
C PHE A 37 -22.74 13.74 7.55
N PRO A 38 -23.64 14.71 7.27
CA PRO A 38 -23.26 16.01 6.70
C PRO A 38 -22.24 16.78 7.56
N SER A 39 -22.31 16.62 8.88
CA SER A 39 -21.39 17.28 9.83
C SER A 39 -19.96 16.73 9.78
N LEU A 40 -19.76 15.53 9.22
CA LEU A 40 -18.47 14.85 9.13
C LEU A 40 -17.91 14.84 7.70
N GLU A 41 -18.56 15.50 6.74
CA GLU A 41 -18.20 15.46 5.32
C GLU A 41 -16.75 15.86 5.07
N ARG A 42 -16.26 16.91 5.74
CA ARG A 42 -14.85 17.34 5.64
C ARG A 42 -13.88 16.25 6.11
N ILE A 43 -14.20 15.57 7.22
CA ILE A 43 -13.37 14.50 7.77
C ILE A 43 -13.42 13.27 6.86
N ALA A 44 -14.60 12.95 6.32
CA ALA A 44 -14.82 11.88 5.36
C ALA A 44 -13.98 12.06 4.10
N LEU A 45 -13.93 13.27 3.54
CA LEU A 45 -13.11 13.59 2.37
C LEU A 45 -11.61 13.38 2.63
N TRP A 46 -11.10 13.84 3.77
CA TRP A 46 -9.69 13.63 4.11
C TRP A 46 -9.35 12.15 4.35
N LEU A 47 -10.23 11.40 5.04
CA LEU A 47 -10.11 9.95 5.21
C LEU A 47 -10.12 9.21 3.86
N PHE A 48 -10.96 9.67 2.93
CA PHE A 48 -11.06 9.09 1.60
C PHE A 48 -9.80 9.36 0.76
N VAL A 49 -9.27 10.59 0.77
CA VAL A 49 -8.04 10.95 0.07
C VAL A 49 -6.84 10.20 0.67
N LEU A 50 -6.69 10.18 1.99
CA LEU A 50 -5.60 9.45 2.66
C LEU A 50 -5.74 7.93 2.48
N GLY A 51 -6.96 7.40 2.53
CA GLY A 51 -7.26 6.00 2.33
C GLY A 51 -6.91 5.53 0.91
N SER A 52 -7.36 6.28 -0.11
CA SER A 52 -7.06 5.99 -1.51
C SER A 52 -5.57 6.16 -1.85
N LEU A 53 -4.90 7.16 -1.28
CA LEU A 53 -3.45 7.32 -1.42
C LEU A 53 -2.68 6.13 -0.81
N GLY A 54 -3.08 5.67 0.37
CA GLY A 54 -2.51 4.48 1.01
C GLY A 54 -2.65 3.23 0.13
N MET A 55 -3.86 2.98 -0.40
CA MET A 55 -4.08 1.86 -1.33
C MET A 55 -3.25 1.97 -2.61
N PHE A 56 -3.10 3.18 -3.15
CA PHE A 56 -2.32 3.44 -4.36
C PHE A 56 -0.83 3.15 -4.13
N VAL A 57 -0.27 3.66 -3.04
CA VAL A 57 1.13 3.38 -2.65
C VAL A 57 1.34 1.89 -2.39
N GLY A 58 0.39 1.23 -1.71
CA GLY A 58 0.39 -0.22 -1.52
C GLY A 58 0.46 -0.95 -2.87
N SER A 59 -0.48 -0.67 -3.77
CA SER A 59 -0.58 -1.32 -5.08
C SER A 59 0.67 -1.11 -5.94
N LEU A 60 1.23 0.11 -5.96
CA LEU A 60 2.50 0.38 -6.65
C LEU A 60 3.65 -0.45 -6.08
N GLY A 61 3.69 -0.60 -4.77
CA GLY A 61 4.67 -1.44 -4.08
C GLY A 61 4.58 -2.91 -4.49
N GLU A 62 3.37 -3.46 -4.59
CA GLU A 62 3.16 -4.84 -5.04
C GLU A 62 3.65 -5.04 -6.48
N VAL A 63 3.30 -4.11 -7.38
CA VAL A 63 3.72 -4.14 -8.79
C VAL A 63 5.26 -4.13 -8.90
N PHE A 64 5.93 -3.27 -8.12
CA PHE A 64 7.38 -3.16 -8.12
C PHE A 64 8.05 -4.47 -7.64
N VAL A 65 7.55 -5.06 -6.54
CA VAL A 65 8.07 -6.34 -6.03
C VAL A 65 7.81 -7.48 -7.02
N ARG A 66 6.62 -7.52 -7.63
CA ARG A 66 6.27 -8.54 -8.62
C ARG A 66 7.18 -8.44 -9.85
N HIS A 67 7.54 -7.23 -10.26
CA HIS A 67 8.51 -6.99 -11.33
C HIS A 67 9.93 -7.43 -10.92
N ALA A 68 10.39 -7.07 -9.72
CA ALA A 68 11.70 -7.47 -9.21
C ALA A 68 11.84 -9.00 -9.09
N ARG A 69 10.79 -9.70 -8.61
CA ARG A 69 10.78 -11.18 -8.55
C ARG A 69 10.76 -11.82 -9.94
N LYS A 70 10.06 -11.22 -10.92
CA LYS A 70 10.02 -11.72 -12.30
C LYS A 70 11.39 -11.65 -12.98
N SER A 71 12.18 -10.63 -12.68
CA SER A 71 13.56 -10.51 -13.18
C SER A 71 14.47 -11.65 -12.69
N ARG A 72 14.35 -12.06 -11.42
CA ARG A 72 15.14 -13.19 -10.86
C ARG A 72 14.78 -14.56 -11.45
N ARG A 73 13.56 -14.77 -11.93
CA ARG A 73 13.16 -16.05 -12.57
C ARG A 73 13.74 -16.23 -13.99
N ARG A 74 14.16 -15.16 -14.67
CA ARG A 74 14.73 -15.26 -16.03
C ARG A 74 16.20 -15.69 -16.07
N THR A 75 16.93 -15.63 -14.95
CA THR A 75 18.37 -15.98 -14.88
C THR A 75 18.62 -17.43 -14.45
N GLN A 76 17.58 -18.20 -14.10
CA GLN A 76 17.69 -19.64 -13.77
C GLN A 76 17.11 -20.56 -14.87
N SER A 77 16.91 -20.06 -16.08
CA SER A 77 16.53 -20.86 -17.26
C SER A 77 17.62 -20.84 -18.31
#